data_AF-A0A9P0KJQ6-F1
#
_entry.id   AF-A0A9P0KJQ6-F1
#
_cell.length_a   1.000
_cell.length_b   1.000
_cell.length_c   1.000
_cell.angle_alpha   90.00
_cell.angle_beta   90.00
_cell.angle_gamma   90.00
#
_symmetry.space_group_name_H-M   'P 1'
#
loop_
_entity.id
_entity.type
_entity.pdbx_description
1 polymer ?
#
loop_
_entity_poly.entity_id
_entity_poly.type
_entity_poly.pdbx_seq_one_letter_code
_entity_poly.pdbx_strand_id
1 'polypeptide(L)'
;MKSDQELLRTLEVNKEVHLRKAEVFKTKLAEVQKSVDPSEMIICFDYEKNLPLPVTNAQDEYYVSQLWLHVFGIHNLKTHRTTMYTYTENFAHKGPNEVITCLSDYIMTNEDHQQRKLKIFCDNAFSQN
;
A
#
# COMPACT_ATOMS: atom_id res chain seq x y z
N MET A 1 -18.55 4.95 -30.31
CA MET A 1 -17.33 4.14 -30.13
C MET A 1 -16.15 5.01 -30.49
N LYS A 2 -15.18 5.22 -29.59
CA LYS A 2 -13.91 5.88 -29.97
C LYS A 2 -13.20 5.00 -31.00
N SER A 3 -12.50 5.58 -31.96
CA SER A 3 -11.73 4.78 -32.92
C SER A 3 -10.56 4.09 -32.20
N ASP A 4 -10.13 2.92 -32.67
CA ASP A 4 -9.01 2.19 -32.06
C ASP A 4 -7.73 3.03 -31.99
N GLN A 5 -7.53 3.95 -32.93
CA GLN A 5 -6.40 4.88 -32.93
C GLN A 5 -6.49 5.93 -31.82
N GLU A 6 -7.70 6.42 -31.52
CA GLU A 6 -7.91 7.36 -30.40
C GLU A 6 -7.70 6.67 -29.04
N LEU A 7 -8.09 5.39 -28.95
CA LEU A 7 -7.88 4.59 -27.74
C LEU A 7 -6.39 4.36 -27.51
N LEU A 8 -5.65 3.93 -28.54
CA LEU A 8 -4.20 3.70 -28.46
C LEU A 8 -3.47 4.96 -27.98
N ARG A 9 -3.76 6.11 -28.59
CA ARG A 9 -3.16 7.40 -28.21
C ARG A 9 -3.48 7.78 -26.76
N THR A 10 -4.71 7.51 -26.31
CA THR A 10 -5.11 7.77 -24.92
C THR A 10 -4.30 6.90 -23.94
N LEU A 11 -4.09 5.62 -24.29
CA LEU A 11 -3.32 4.68 -23.47
C LEU A 11 -1.83 5.06 -23.41
N GLU A 12 -1.25 5.51 -24.53
CA GLU A 12 0.13 6.00 -24.58
C GLU A 12 0.34 7.22 -23.68
N VAL A 13 -0.57 8.20 -23.76
CA VAL A 13 -0.53 9.38 -22.89
C VAL A 13 -0.67 8.99 -21.42
N ASN A 14 -1.62 8.10 -21.09
CA ASN A 14 -1.80 7.64 -19.71
C ASN A 14 -0.56 6.92 -19.18
N LYS A 15 0.10 6.10 -20.01
CA LYS A 15 1.36 5.42 -19.68
C LYS A 15 2.45 6.44 -19.39
N GLU A 16 2.62 7.45 -20.24
CA GLU A 16 3.64 8.49 -20.03
C GLU A 16 3.39 9.27 -18.74
N VAL A 17 2.14 9.66 -18.49
CA VAL A 17 1.74 10.34 -17.25
C VAL A 17 2.04 9.47 -16.02
N HIS A 18 1.75 8.17 -16.09
CA HIS A 18 2.04 7.24 -15.00
C HIS A 18 3.54 7.12 -14.73
N LEU A 19 4.37 6.95 -15.76
CA LEU A 19 5.82 6.85 -15.61
C LEU A 19 6.43 8.12 -15.00
N ARG A 20 6.01 9.31 -15.46
CA ARG A 20 6.46 10.58 -14.89
C ARG A 20 6.05 10.74 -13.42
N LYS A 21 4.84 10.31 -13.04
CA LYS A 21 4.41 10.31 -11.63
C LYS A 21 5.27 9.39 -10.77
N ALA A 22 5.60 8.21 -11.28
CA ALA A 22 6.47 7.26 -10.58
C ALA A 22 7.90 7.81 -10.40
N GLU A 23 8.46 8.50 -11.39
CA GLU A 23 9.75 9.18 -11.26
C GLU A 23 9.74 10.27 -10.19
N VAL A 24 8.71 11.13 -10.19
CA VAL A 24 8.53 12.16 -9.15
C VAL A 24 8.42 11.54 -7.76
N PHE A 25 7.68 10.43 -7.63
CA PHE A 25 7.56 9.69 -6.38
C PHE A 25 8.92 9.19 -5.88
N LYS A 26 9.70 8.53 -6.75
CA LYS A 26 11.05 8.03 -6.41
C LYS A 26 11.97 9.16 -5.97
N THR A 27 11.97 10.29 -6.68
CA THR A 27 12.80 11.46 -6.32
C THR A 27 12.42 12.00 -4.94
N LYS A 28 11.12 12.19 -4.67
CA LYS A 28 10.65 12.65 -3.36
C LYS A 28 10.99 11.67 -2.24
N LEU A 29 10.88 10.37 -2.49
CA LEU A 29 11.22 9.34 -1.51
C LEU A 29 12.71 9.38 -1.16
N ALA A 30 13.59 9.53 -2.16
CA ALA A 30 15.03 9.68 -1.96
C ALA A 30 15.42 10.99 -1.23
N GLU A 31 14.72 12.10 -1.50
CA GLU A 31 14.90 13.36 -0.77
C GLU A 31 14.52 13.22 0.70
N VAL A 32 13.39 12.55 0.96
CA VAL A 32 12.85 12.39 2.31
C VAL A 32 13.67 11.41 3.14
N GLN A 33 14.27 10.38 2.53
CA GLN A 33 15.24 9.51 3.20
C GLN A 33 16.50 10.25 3.64
N LYS A 34 16.87 11.36 2.99
CA LYS A 34 17.98 12.23 3.40
C LYS A 34 17.58 13.23 4.50
N SER A 35 16.30 13.30 4.88
CA SER A 35 15.84 14.20 5.95
C SER A 35 16.39 13.75 7.29
N VAL A 36 17.15 14.64 7.94
CA VAL A 36 17.76 14.41 9.26
C VAL A 36 16.84 14.89 10.40
N ASP A 37 15.73 15.55 10.10
CA ASP A 37 14.85 16.17 11.11
C ASP A 37 14.20 15.10 12.00
N PRO A 38 14.58 14.95 13.28
CA PRO A 38 14.06 13.90 14.16
C PRO A 38 12.57 14.06 14.47
N SER A 39 11.98 15.23 14.23
CA SER A 39 10.56 15.50 14.46
C SER A 39 9.64 14.95 13.34
N GLU A 40 10.22 14.46 12.25
CA GLU A 40 9.45 13.87 11.15
C GLU A 40 9.36 12.34 11.28
N MET A 41 8.14 11.80 11.27
CA MET A 41 7.89 10.38 11.01
C MET A 41 7.56 10.21 9.52
N ILE A 42 8.24 9.28 8.86
CA ILE A 42 8.04 9.02 7.44
C ILE A 42 7.67 7.54 7.29
N ILE A 43 6.48 7.29 6.75
CA ILE A 43 5.98 5.95 6.52
C ILE A 43 5.58 5.76 5.05
N CYS A 44 5.78 4.54 4.57
CA CYS A 44 5.19 4.04 3.34
C CYS A 44 4.28 2.87 3.69
N PHE A 45 3.11 2.75 3.08
CA PHE A 45 2.27 1.58 3.29
C PHE A 45 1.65 1.09 1.99
N ASP A 46 1.34 -0.20 1.96
CA ASP A 46 0.65 -0.90 0.90
C ASP A 46 -0.07 -2.14 1.44
N TYR A 47 -0.89 -2.75 0.58
CA TYR A 47 -1.40 -4.09 0.82
C TYR A 47 -0.62 -5.07 -0.02
N GLU A 48 -0.29 -6.22 0.56
CA GLU A 48 0.15 -7.34 -0.27
C GLU A 48 -1.04 -7.89 -1.08
N LYS A 49 -0.71 -8.71 -2.08
CA LYS A 49 -1.70 -9.48 -2.82
C LYS A 49 -2.52 -10.32 -1.85
N ASN A 50 -3.84 -10.36 -2.01
CA ASN A 50 -4.69 -11.19 -1.14
C ASN A 50 -4.25 -12.66 -1.22
N LEU A 51 -4.04 -13.28 -0.06
CA LEU A 51 -3.58 -14.66 0.02
C LEU A 51 -4.79 -15.59 0.25
N PRO A 52 -5.08 -16.52 -0.67
CA PRO A 52 -6.14 -17.50 -0.46
C PRO A 52 -5.68 -18.57 0.55
N LEU A 53 -6.57 -18.89 1.49
CA LEU A 53 -6.38 -19.95 2.49
C LEU A 53 -7.51 -20.98 2.41
N PRO A 54 -7.19 -22.29 2.56
CA PRO A 54 -5.85 -22.86 2.65
C PRO A 54 -5.11 -22.80 1.31
N VAL A 55 -3.78 -22.90 1.34
CA VAL A 55 -2.98 -23.08 0.12
C VAL A 55 -3.21 -24.49 -0.38
N THR A 56 -3.92 -24.65 -1.50
CA THR A 56 -4.21 -25.96 -2.10
C THR A 56 -3.50 -26.14 -3.43
N ASN A 57 -3.14 -27.39 -3.72
CA ASN A 57 -2.55 -27.77 -4.99
C ASN A 57 -3.54 -28.47 -5.92
N ALA A 58 -4.75 -28.83 -5.45
CA ALA A 58 -5.78 -29.43 -6.30
C ALA A 58 -6.72 -28.36 -6.85
N GLN A 59 -6.99 -28.48 -8.15
CA GLN A 59 -7.79 -27.52 -8.91
C GLN A 59 -9.26 -27.51 -8.49
N ASP A 60 -9.77 -28.63 -7.96
CA ASP A 60 -11.14 -28.75 -7.48
C ASP A 60 -11.38 -27.92 -6.21
N GLU A 61 -10.37 -27.80 -5.34
CA GLU A 61 -10.44 -26.99 -4.12
C GLU A 61 -10.35 -25.49 -4.39
N TYR A 62 -9.80 -25.08 -5.53
CA TYR A 62 -9.76 -23.68 -5.94
C TYR A 62 -11.17 -23.08 -6.13
N TYR A 63 -12.14 -23.91 -6.52
CA TYR A 63 -13.54 -23.50 -6.70
C TYR A 63 -14.38 -23.63 -5.42
N VAL A 64 -13.81 -24.21 -4.35
CA VAL A 64 -14.40 -24.18 -3.00
C VAL A 64 -13.99 -22.86 -2.35
N SER A 65 -14.90 -22.21 -1.60
CA SER A 65 -14.69 -20.86 -1.04
C SER A 65 -13.34 -20.72 -0.32
N GLN A 66 -12.41 -20.01 -0.96
CA GLN A 66 -11.10 -19.69 -0.39
C GLN A 66 -11.26 -18.51 0.57
N LEU A 67 -10.78 -18.67 1.81
CA LEU A 67 -10.75 -17.59 2.79
C LEU A 67 -9.63 -16.62 2.41
N TRP A 68 -9.94 -15.33 2.26
CA TRP A 68 -8.91 -14.33 2.01
C TRP A 68 -8.21 -13.87 3.29
N LEU A 69 -6.88 -13.93 3.27
CA LEU A 69 -6.01 -13.27 4.22
C LEU A 69 -5.54 -11.94 3.63
N HIS A 70 -5.82 -10.86 4.35
CA HIS A 70 -5.36 -9.52 4.06
C HIS A 70 -4.08 -9.25 4.87
N VAL A 71 -3.07 -8.70 4.19
CA VAL A 71 -1.80 -8.30 4.79
C VAL A 71 -1.56 -6.83 4.46
N PHE A 72 -1.59 -5.98 5.48
CA PHE A 72 -1.34 -4.55 5.36
C PHE A 72 0.02 -4.20 5.96
N GLY A 73 0.94 -3.69 5.15
CA GLY A 73 2.30 -3.39 5.55
C GLY A 73 2.53 -1.90 5.76
N ILE A 74 3.11 -1.52 6.90
CA ILE A 74 3.61 -0.17 7.15
C ILE A 74 5.13 -0.22 7.32
N HIS A 75 5.83 0.47 6.43
CA HIS A 75 7.27 0.61 6.40
C HIS A 75 7.69 1.98 6.93
N ASN A 76 8.46 2.01 8.01
CA ASN A 76 9.12 3.22 8.48
C ASN A 76 10.39 3.47 7.67
N LEU A 77 10.41 4.55 6.89
CA LEU A 77 11.53 4.83 5.98
C LEU A 77 12.79 5.32 6.70
N LYS A 78 12.69 5.76 7.96
CA LYS A 78 13.85 6.18 8.76
C LYS A 78 14.48 5.04 9.55
N THR A 79 13.66 4.24 10.21
CA THR A 79 14.16 3.13 11.04
C THR A 79 14.36 1.84 10.25
N HIS A 80 13.89 1.81 9.00
CA HIS A 80 13.86 0.61 8.14
C HIS A 80 13.12 -0.56 8.78
N ARG A 81 12.17 -0.28 9.68
CA ARG A 81 11.31 -1.29 10.30
C ARG A 81 9.98 -1.38 9.58
N THR A 82 9.45 -2.60 9.53
CA THR A 82 8.16 -2.90 8.91
C THR A 82 7.24 -3.50 9.97
N THR A 83 5.99 -3.05 10.00
CA THR A 83 4.91 -3.65 10.79
C THR A 83 3.86 -4.20 9.85
N MET A 84 3.52 -5.48 10.02
CA MET A 84 2.52 -6.16 9.20
C MET A 84 1.26 -6.42 10.01
N TYR A 85 0.12 -5.95 9.53
CA TYR A 85 -1.20 -6.25 10.07
C TYR A 85 -1.84 -7.35 9.22
N THR A 86 -2.07 -8.51 9.81
CA THR A 86 -2.65 -9.66 9.14
C THR A 86 -4.01 -9.98 9.71
N TYR A 87 -5.03 -10.04 8.86
CA TYR A 87 -6.39 -10.38 9.27
C TYR A 87 -7.15 -11.03 8.12
N THR A 88 -8.13 -11.86 8.45
CA THR A 88 -8.94 -12.59 7.48
C THR A 88 -10.23 -11.84 7.17
N GLU A 89 -10.81 -12.09 5.99
CA GLU A 89 -12.02 -11.39 5.51
C GLU A 89 -13.25 -11.57 6.42
N ASN A 90 -13.27 -12.61 7.26
CA ASN A 90 -14.32 -12.84 8.27
C ASN A 90 -14.19 -11.90 9.49
N PHE A 91 -13.01 -11.30 9.69
CA PHE A 91 -12.73 -10.39 10.80
C PHE A 91 -12.94 -8.93 10.39
N ALA A 92 -12.37 -8.54 9.26
CA ALA A 92 -12.50 -7.19 8.74
C ALA A 92 -12.35 -7.16 7.21
N HIS A 93 -12.83 -6.09 6.59
CA HIS A 93 -12.76 -5.94 5.14
C HIS A 93 -11.44 -5.31 4.68
N LYS A 94 -11.26 -5.17 3.38
CA LYS A 94 -10.14 -4.42 2.78
C LYS A 94 -10.62 -3.03 2.38
N GLY A 95 -10.89 -2.17 3.36
CA GLY A 95 -11.48 -0.86 3.16
C GLY A 95 -10.65 0.30 3.74
N PRO A 96 -11.09 1.54 3.49
CA PRO A 96 -10.46 2.73 4.07
C PRO A 96 -10.49 2.74 5.61
N ASN A 97 -11.51 2.15 6.22
CA ASN A 97 -11.65 2.11 7.68
C ASN A 97 -10.59 1.21 8.31
N GLU A 98 -10.29 0.07 7.70
CA GLU A 98 -9.24 -0.84 8.16
C GLU A 98 -7.86 -0.20 7.99
N VAL A 99 -7.63 0.54 6.89
CA VAL A 99 -6.40 1.34 6.71
C VAL A 99 -6.25 2.37 7.82
N ILE A 100 -7.30 3.16 8.10
CA ILE A 100 -7.28 4.18 9.17
C ILE A 100 -7.02 3.53 10.53
N THR A 101 -7.63 2.37 10.80
CA THR A 101 -7.45 1.63 12.05
C THR A 101 -6.00 1.16 12.22
N CYS A 102 -5.42 0.53 11.19
CA CYS A 102 -4.03 0.08 11.23
C CYS A 102 -3.04 1.25 11.35
N LEU A 103 -3.33 2.37 10.66
CA LEU A 103 -2.52 3.59 10.78
C LEU A 103 -2.61 4.19 12.19
N SER A 104 -3.81 4.26 12.77
CA SER A 104 -4.02 4.79 14.12
C SER A 104 -3.27 3.94 15.14
N ASP A 105 -3.40 2.61 15.07
CA ASP A 105 -2.71 1.69 15.96
C ASP A 105 -1.18 1.82 15.83
N TYR A 106 -0.68 1.88 14.59
CA TYR A 106 0.74 2.05 14.31
C TYR A 106 1.29 3.35 14.90
N ILE A 107 0.60 4.47 14.66
CA ILE A 107 1.01 5.80 15.14
C ILE A 107 1.01 5.80 16.66
N MET A 108 -0.06 5.34 17.31
CA MET A 108 -0.15 5.32 18.78
C MET A 108 0.90 4.42 19.43
N THR A 109 1.29 3.33 18.76
CA THR A 109 2.29 2.37 19.28
C THR A 109 3.73 2.81 19.03
N ASN A 110 3.99 3.56 17.95
CA ASN A 110 5.34 3.90 17.49
C ASN A 110 5.65 5.41 17.56
N GLU A 111 4.71 6.24 18.03
CA GLU A 111 4.97 7.65 18.30
C GLU A 111 5.95 7.79 19.47
N ASP A 112 7.11 8.37 19.16
CA ASP A 112 7.91 9.07 20.14
C ASP A 112 7.33 10.49 20.23
N HIS A 113 7.09 11.00 21.45
CA HIS A 113 6.48 12.32 21.69
C HIS A 113 7.27 13.51 21.08
N GLN A 114 8.43 13.24 20.49
CA GLN A 114 9.25 14.18 19.73
C GLN A 114 8.77 14.39 18.28
N GLN A 115 8.02 13.45 17.70
CA GLN A 115 7.57 13.55 16.32
C GLN A 115 6.32 14.44 16.23
N ARG A 116 6.37 15.45 15.36
CA ARG A 116 5.29 16.44 15.18
C ARG A 116 4.73 16.46 13.76
N LYS A 117 5.37 15.73 12.83
CA LYS A 117 5.02 15.76 11.42
C LYS A 117 5.09 14.36 10.82
N LEU A 118 3.95 13.90 10.31
CA LEU A 118 3.82 12.62 9.63
C LEU A 118 3.82 12.84 8.10
N LYS A 119 4.74 12.18 7.40
CA LYS A 119 4.78 12.10 5.94
C LYS A 119 4.40 10.68 5.53
N ILE A 120 3.36 10.57 4.72
CA ILE A 120 2.81 9.30 4.27
C ILE A 120 3.03 9.16 2.76
N PHE A 121 3.55 8.01 2.38
CA PHE A 121 3.66 7.56 1.00
C PHE A 121 2.79 6.30 0.82
N CYS A 122 2.00 6.26 -0.23
CA CYS A 122 1.26 5.05 -0.62
C CYS A 122 1.03 5.08 -2.13
N ASP A 123 1.00 3.90 -2.74
CA ASP A 123 0.59 3.73 -4.13
C ASP A 123 -0.63 2.83 -4.19
N ASN A 124 -1.77 3.43 -4.53
CA ASN A 124 -3.01 2.77 -4.91
C ASN A 124 -3.48 1.60 -4.01
N ALA A 125 -3.32 1.72 -2.69
CA ALA A 125 -3.66 0.67 -1.71
C ALA A 125 -5.12 0.17 -1.79
N PHE A 126 -6.05 0.99 -2.28
CA PHE A 126 -7.46 0.64 -2.43
C PHE A 126 -7.74 -0.31 -3.61
N SER A 127 -6.90 -0.31 -4.65
CA SER A 127 -7.17 -0.99 -5.92
C SER A 127 -6.30 -2.23 -6.15
N GLN A 128 -5.39 -2.55 -5.23
CA GLN A 128 -4.53 -3.73 -5.33
C GLN A 128 -5.34 -4.96 -4.86
N ASN A 129 -5.67 -5.85 -5.79
CA ASN A 129 -6.24 -7.18 -5.51
C ASN A 129 -5.20 -8.26 -5.86
#